data_AF-A0ABD6ESL1-F1
#
_entry.id   AF-A0ABD6ESL1-F1
#
_cell.length_a   1.000
_cell.length_b   1.000
_cell.length_c   1.000
_cell.angle_alpha   90.00
_cell.angle_beta   90.00
_cell.angle_gamma   90.00
#
_symmetry.space_group_name_H-M   'P 1'
#
loop_
_entity.id
_entity.type
_entity.pdbx_description
1 polymer ?
#
loop_
_entity_poly.entity_id
_entity_poly.type
_entity_poly.pdbx_seq_one_letter_code
_entity_poly.pdbx_strand_id
1 'polypeptide(L)'
;MSLNHSEICLNARQMQMASNEAEMIMMRYIYPCIVIFGIAGNVLNLTVLLDRSMRTRSNKFLAALAFADIVFLSLLVPNILANYPIFTYSYSFRKFYFTAKAHIISLANWSSAVAMW
;
A
#
# COMPACT_ATOMS: atom_id res chain seq x y z
N MET A 1 20.60 19.95 -35.64
CA MET A 1 20.95 18.64 -35.06
C MET A 1 19.66 18.07 -34.47
N SER A 2 18.98 17.20 -35.22
CA SER A 2 17.71 16.59 -34.78
C SER A 2 18.00 15.61 -33.65
N LEU A 3 17.61 15.97 -32.42
CA LEU A 3 17.72 15.10 -31.26
C LEU A 3 16.84 13.87 -31.48
N ASN A 4 17.45 12.69 -31.47
CA ASN A 4 16.76 11.43 -31.63
C ASN A 4 15.95 11.18 -30.35
N HIS A 5 14.64 11.40 -30.39
CA HIS A 5 13.75 11.31 -29.21
C HIS A 5 13.70 9.91 -28.56
N SER A 6 14.27 8.90 -29.23
CA SER A 6 14.43 7.52 -28.75
C SER A 6 15.50 7.37 -27.66
N GLU A 7 16.47 8.28 -27.54
CA GLU A 7 17.49 8.23 -26.47
C GLU A 7 17.08 8.98 -25.19
N ILE A 8 15.98 9.75 -25.26
CA ILE A 8 15.51 10.59 -24.15
C ILE A 8 14.41 9.88 -23.34
N CYS A 9 13.72 8.91 -23.95
CA CYS A 9 12.62 8.18 -23.32
C CYS A 9 13.12 6.89 -22.64
N LEU A 10 12.86 6.76 -21.34
CA LEU A 10 13.08 5.52 -20.58
C LEU A 10 12.38 4.35 -21.27
N ASN A 11 13.09 3.23 -21.44
CA ASN A 11 12.54 2.03 -22.06
C ASN A 11 11.50 1.37 -21.13
N ALA A 12 10.58 0.56 -21.66
CA ALA A 12 9.47 -0.02 -20.89
C ALA A 12 9.94 -0.82 -19.65
N ARG A 13 11.09 -1.49 -19.75
CA ARG A 13 11.72 -2.18 -18.61
C ARG A 13 12.28 -1.22 -17.56
N GLN A 14 12.80 -0.06 -17.96
CA GLN A 14 13.32 0.96 -17.04
C GLN A 14 12.19 1.73 -16.35
N MET A 15 10.96 1.67 -16.89
CA MET A 15 9.78 2.26 -16.28
C MET A 15 9.11 1.35 -15.24
N GLN A 16 9.50 0.08 -15.18
CA GLN A 16 9.05 -0.84 -14.14
C GLN A 16 9.77 -0.51 -12.83
N MET A 17 9.01 -0.45 -11.72
CA MET A 17 9.58 -0.16 -10.40
C MET A 17 10.30 -1.36 -9.79
N ALA A 18 9.97 -2.57 -10.25
CA ALA A 18 10.57 -3.80 -9.78
C ALA A 18 11.87 -4.10 -10.52
N SER A 19 12.98 -4.18 -9.79
CA SER A 19 14.30 -4.48 -10.36
C SER A 19 14.47 -5.98 -10.69
N ASN A 20 13.72 -6.85 -10.01
CA ASN A 20 13.86 -8.30 -10.09
C ASN A 20 12.52 -8.99 -10.34
N GLU A 21 12.56 -10.13 -11.04
CA GLU A 21 11.39 -10.98 -11.30
C GLU A 21 10.71 -11.47 -10.00
N ALA A 22 11.52 -11.78 -8.97
CA ALA A 22 10.99 -12.17 -7.66
C ALA A 22 10.20 -11.03 -6.99
N GLU A 23 10.68 -9.79 -7.11
CA GLU A 23 10.00 -8.62 -6.56
C GLU A 23 8.68 -8.36 -7.28
N MET A 24 8.65 -8.53 -8.61
CA MET A 24 7.40 -8.48 -9.38
C MET A 24 6.39 -9.53 -8.92
N ILE A 25 6.82 -10.77 -8.72
CA ILE A 25 5.93 -11.85 -8.27
C ILE A 25 5.37 -11.54 -6.88
N MET A 26 6.23 -11.11 -5.94
CA MET A 26 5.80 -10.73 -4.61
C MET A 26 4.77 -9.60 -4.68
N MET A 27 5.10 -8.49 -5.32
CA MET A 27 4.25 -7.29 -5.40
C MET A 27 2.92 -7.56 -6.11
N ARG A 28 2.90 -8.44 -7.11
CA ARG A 28 1.72 -8.71 -7.93
C ARG A 28 0.80 -9.80 -7.39
N TYR A 29 1.30 -10.71 -6.56
CA TYR A 29 0.50 -11.85 -6.05
C TYR A 29 0.49 -11.96 -4.53
N ILE A 30 1.64 -11.83 -3.87
CA ILE A 30 1.72 -12.06 -2.41
C ILE A 30 1.18 -10.86 -1.64
N TYR A 31 1.65 -9.66 -1.95
CA TYR A 31 1.20 -8.43 -1.29
C TYR A 31 -0.32 -8.17 -1.38
N PRO A 32 -1.00 -8.33 -2.54
CA PRO A 32 -2.45 -8.15 -2.58
C PRO A 32 -3.19 -9.19 -1.73
N CYS A 33 -2.73 -10.45 -1.68
CA CYS A 33 -3.29 -11.45 -0.77
C CYS A 33 -3.14 -11.01 0.69
N ILE A 34 -1.95 -10.56 1.10
CA ILE A 34 -1.70 -10.06 2.46
C ILE A 34 -2.64 -8.89 2.80
N VAL A 35 -2.83 -7.95 1.88
CA VAL A 35 -3.73 -6.80 2.10
C VAL A 35 -5.18 -7.25 2.25
N ILE A 36 -5.66 -8.16 1.40
CA ILE A 36 -7.04 -8.68 1.47
C ILE A 36 -7.28 -9.39 2.80
N PHE A 37 -6.42 -10.35 3.16
CA PHE A 37 -6.56 -11.10 4.40
C PHE A 37 -6.34 -10.21 5.63
N GLY A 38 -5.39 -9.29 5.59
CA GLY A 38 -5.09 -8.37 6.67
C GLY A 38 -6.22 -7.38 6.93
N ILE A 39 -6.82 -6.81 5.89
CA ILE A 39 -7.99 -5.93 6.04
C ILE A 39 -9.18 -6.75 6.54
N ALA A 40 -9.46 -7.91 5.95
CA ALA A 40 -10.59 -8.75 6.39
C ALA A 40 -10.46 -9.16 7.87
N GLY A 41 -9.29 -9.64 8.28
CA GLY A 41 -9.02 -10.03 9.67
C GLY A 41 -9.17 -8.87 10.65
N ASN A 42 -8.62 -7.69 10.32
CA ASN A 42 -8.73 -6.52 11.18
C ASN A 42 -10.13 -5.92 11.22
N VAL A 43 -10.89 -5.98 10.13
CA VAL A 43 -12.31 -5.57 10.11
C VAL A 43 -13.15 -6.48 10.99
N LEU A 44 -12.92 -7.80 10.94
CA LEU A 44 -13.59 -8.75 11.84
C LEU A 44 -13.24 -8.47 13.31
N ASN A 45 -11.94 -8.25 13.61
CA ASN A 45 -11.48 -7.89 14.95
C ASN A 45 -12.16 -6.60 15.45
N LEU A 46 -12.20 -5.56 14.61
CA LEU A 46 -12.87 -4.30 14.93
C LEU A 46 -14.38 -4.51 15.15
N THR A 47 -15.04 -5.32 14.32
CA THR A 47 -16.48 -5.60 14.43
C THR A 47 -16.83 -6.27 15.76
N VAL A 48 -16.05 -7.28 16.17
CA VAL A 48 -16.23 -7.98 17.45
C VAL A 48 -15.93 -7.06 18.63
N LEU A 49 -14.88 -6.24 18.54
CA LEU A 49 -14.48 -5.33 19.61
C LEU A 49 -15.40 -4.11 19.75
N LEU A 50 -16.13 -3.72 18.70
CA LEU A 50 -17.13 -2.66 18.75
C LEU A 50 -18.44 -3.11 19.42
N ASP A 51 -18.62 -4.41 19.65
CA ASP A 51 -19.81 -4.92 20.32
C ASP A 51 -19.95 -4.35 21.74
N ARG A 52 -21.18 -3.99 22.10
CA ARG A 52 -21.51 -3.32 23.37
C ARG A 52 -21.09 -4.15 24.59
N SER A 53 -21.08 -5.48 24.47
CA SER A 53 -20.67 -6.39 25.54
C SER A 53 -19.16 -6.39 25.81
N MET A 54 -18.35 -6.01 24.83
CA MET A 54 -16.88 -6.12 24.88
C MET A 54 -16.21 -4.75 25.08
N ARG A 55 -16.94 -3.66 25.33
CA ARG A 55 -16.40 -2.30 25.40
C ARG A 55 -15.69 -2.02 26.74
N THR A 56 -14.55 -2.66 26.98
CA THR A 56 -13.65 -2.37 28.11
C THR A 56 -12.59 -1.32 27.74
N ARG A 57 -11.89 -0.74 28.72
CA ARG A 57 -10.79 0.21 28.46
C ARG A 57 -9.68 -0.42 27.62
N SER A 58 -9.33 -1.69 27.89
CA SER A 58 -8.31 -2.44 27.14
C SER A 58 -8.75 -2.72 25.70
N ASN A 59 -10.03 -3.06 25.48
CA ASN A 59 -10.54 -3.37 24.15
C ASN A 59 -10.61 -2.14 23.24
N LYS A 60 -10.60 -0.92 23.79
CA LYS A 60 -10.43 0.32 23.00
C LYS A 60 -9.04 0.44 22.39
N PHE A 61 -7.99 0.01 23.09
CA PHE A 61 -6.63 -0.03 22.53
C PHE A 61 -6.52 -1.09 21.44
N LEU A 62 -7.10 -2.27 21.65
CA LEU A 62 -7.16 -3.32 20.61
C LEU A 62 -7.95 -2.88 19.38
N ALA A 63 -9.03 -2.13 19.56
CA ALA A 63 -9.79 -1.56 18.44
C ALA A 63 -9.00 -0.47 17.70
N ALA A 64 -8.24 0.37 18.42
CA ALA A 64 -7.36 1.37 17.82
C ALA A 64 -6.21 0.72 17.04
N LEU A 65 -5.66 -0.38 17.55
CA LEU A 65 -4.66 -1.21 16.88
C LEU A 65 -5.21 -1.79 15.56
N ALA A 66 -6.37 -2.45 15.61
CA ALA A 66 -7.02 -2.99 14.42
C ALA A 66 -7.33 -1.90 13.37
N PHE A 67 -7.71 -0.71 13.83
CA PHE A 67 -7.90 0.44 12.95
C PHE A 67 -6.59 0.92 12.33
N ALA A 68 -5.50 1.02 13.10
CA ALA A 68 -4.19 1.41 12.61
C ALA A 68 -3.68 0.42 11.56
N ASP A 69 -3.90 -0.89 11.74
CA ASP A 69 -3.52 -1.91 10.77
C ASP A 69 -4.31 -1.80 9.46
N ILE A 70 -5.62 -1.53 9.52
CA ILE A 70 -6.43 -1.29 8.31
C ILE A 70 -5.91 -0.06 7.56
N VAL A 71 -5.59 1.03 8.27
CA VAL A 71 -5.04 2.25 7.66
C VAL A 71 -3.68 1.97 7.03
N PHE A 72 -2.78 1.28 7.73
CA PHE A 72 -1.47 0.90 7.23
C PHE A 72 -1.57 0.06 5.95
N LEU A 73 -2.40 -1.00 5.95
CA LEU A 73 -2.61 -1.85 4.78
C LEU A 73 -3.26 -1.09 3.62
N SER A 74 -4.16 -0.14 3.91
CA SER A 74 -4.77 0.71 2.88
C SER A 74 -3.76 1.65 2.23
N LEU A 75 -2.80 2.17 3.00
CA LEU A 75 -1.70 3.02 2.49
C LEU A 75 -0.70 2.23 1.63
N LEU A 76 -0.63 0.90 1.77
CA LEU A 76 0.19 0.04 0.92
C LEU A 76 -0.45 -0.23 -0.47
N VAL A 77 -1.76 -0.10 -0.61
CA VAL A 77 -2.50 -0.38 -1.87
C VAL A 77 -1.97 0.40 -3.08
N PRO A 78 -1.70 1.72 -3.00
CA PRO A 78 -1.17 2.47 -4.14
C PRO A 78 0.19 1.96 -4.62
N ASN A 79 1.04 1.45 -3.72
CA ASN A 79 2.34 0.87 -4.05
C ASN A 79 2.17 -0.46 -4.83
N ILE A 80 1.18 -1.27 -4.43
CA ILE A 80 0.85 -2.51 -5.14
C ILE A 80 0.30 -2.19 -6.54
N LEU A 81 -0.64 -1.25 -6.63
CA LEU A 81 -1.24 -0.82 -7.90
C LEU A 81 -0.20 -0.27 -8.89
N ALA A 82 0.79 0.48 -8.42
CA ALA A 82 1.86 1.03 -9.26
C ALA A 82 2.69 -0.04 -10.00
N ASN A 83 2.71 -1.28 -9.51
CA ASN A 83 3.40 -2.40 -10.13
C ASN A 83 2.55 -3.15 -11.17
N TYR A 84 1.25 -2.86 -11.28
CA TYR A 84 0.43 -3.43 -12.34
C TYR A 84 0.60 -2.65 -13.64
N PRO A 85 0.87 -3.32 -14.77
CA PRO A 85 1.18 -2.66 -16.04
C PRO A 85 0.08 -1.68 -16.47
N ILE A 86 -1.19 -2.01 -16.20
CA ILE A 86 -2.36 -1.16 -16.51
C ILE A 86 -2.25 0.23 -15.87
N PHE A 87 -1.75 0.30 -14.63
CA PHE A 87 -1.59 1.55 -13.88
C PHE A 87 -0.22 2.19 -14.10
N THR A 88 0.83 1.39 -14.34
CA THR A 88 2.19 1.89 -14.66
C THR A 88 2.21 2.74 -15.93
N TYR A 89 1.45 2.37 -16.96
CA TYR A 89 1.40 3.10 -18.23
C TYR A 89 0.50 4.36 -18.20
N SER A 90 -0.29 4.56 -17.14
CA SER A 90 -1.12 5.76 -17.00
C SER A 90 -0.31 6.94 -16.47
N TYR A 91 -0.14 7.97 -17.30
CA TYR A 91 0.64 9.17 -16.94
C TYR A 91 0.08 9.90 -15.71
N SER A 92 -1.25 10.04 -15.63
CA SER A 92 -1.93 10.71 -14.51
C SER A 92 -1.71 9.97 -13.19
N PHE A 93 -1.86 8.64 -13.20
CA PHE A 93 -1.63 7.81 -12.01
C PHE A 93 -0.17 7.87 -11.58
N ARG A 94 0.76 7.82 -12.52
CA ARG A 94 2.20 7.86 -12.25
C ARG A 94 2.64 9.18 -11.62
N LYS A 95 2.15 10.32 -12.15
CA LYS A 95 2.45 11.65 -11.59
C LYS A 95 1.91 11.78 -10.17
N PHE A 96 0.65 11.38 -9.95
CA PHE A 96 0.03 11.36 -8.63
C PHE A 96 0.83 10.47 -7.66
N TYR A 97 1.15 9.25 -8.05
CA TYR A 97 1.87 8.29 -7.22
C TYR A 97 3.26 8.81 -6.84
N PHE A 98 4.06 9.33 -7.77
CA PHE A 98 5.39 9.83 -7.43
C PHE A 98 5.37 11.01 -6.46
N THR A 99 4.42 11.93 -6.61
CA THR A 99 4.25 13.04 -5.67
C THR A 99 3.73 12.54 -4.31
N ALA A 100 2.75 11.65 -4.30
CA ALA A 100 2.14 11.13 -3.08
C ALA A 100 3.01 10.09 -2.36
N LYS A 101 3.96 9.42 -3.05
CA LYS A 101 4.74 8.29 -2.53
C LYS A 101 5.41 8.63 -1.20
N ALA A 102 6.08 9.77 -1.11
CA ALA A 102 6.78 10.18 0.11
C ALA A 102 5.79 10.36 1.27
N HIS A 103 4.63 10.97 1.01
CA HIS A 103 3.57 11.16 2.01
C HIS A 103 2.96 9.82 2.44
N ILE A 104 2.70 8.93 1.49
CA ILE A 104 2.13 7.59 1.75
C ILE A 104 3.08 6.77 2.63
N ILE A 105 4.38 6.74 2.32
CA ILE A 105 5.38 6.02 3.11
C ILE A 105 5.52 6.63 4.51
N SER A 106 5.53 7.96 4.61
CA SER A 106 5.57 8.64 5.92
C SER A 106 4.36 8.30 6.79
N LEU A 107 3.15 8.31 6.21
CA LEU A 107 1.92 7.95 6.91
C LEU A 107 1.90 6.46 7.29
N ALA A 108 2.40 5.59 6.41
CA ALA A 108 2.53 4.17 6.70
C ALA A 108 3.43 3.94 7.92
N ASN A 109 4.60 4.58 7.96
CA ASN A 109 5.51 4.49 9.10
C ASN A 109 4.88 5.02 10.40
N TRP A 110 4.12 6.11 10.33
CA TRP A 110 3.37 6.61 11.48
C TRP A 110 2.30 5.63 11.96
N SER A 111 1.53 5.03 11.04
CA SER A 111 0.54 4.02 11.41
C SER A 111 1.18 2.77 12.03
N SER A 112 2.36 2.35 11.55
CA SER A 112 3.11 1.25 12.18
C SER A 112 3.58 1.60 13.58
N ALA A 113 3.99 2.85 13.83
CA ALA A 113 4.35 3.30 15.18
C ALA A 113 3.15 3.29 16.13
N VAL A 114 1.97 3.70 15.67
CA VAL A 114 0.72 3.62 16.44
C VAL A 114 0.33 2.17 16.73
N ALA A 115 0.58 1.25 15.80
CA ALA A 115 0.29 -0.16 15.98
C ALA A 115 1.24 -0.90 16.96
N MET A 116 2.37 -0.31 17.33
CA MET A 116 3.30 -0.93 18.30
C MET A 116 3.01 -0.59 19.77
N TRP A 117 2.14 0.39 20.03
CA TRP A 117 1.78 0.89 21.37
C TRP A 117 0.50 0.25 21.90
#